data_AF-A0A920IAH4-F1
#
_entry.id   AF-A0A920IAH4-F1
#
_cell.length_a   1.000
_cell.length_b   1.000
_cell.length_c   1.000
_cell.angle_alpha   90.00
_cell.angle_beta   90.00
_cell.angle_gamma   90.00
#
_symmetry.space_group_name_H-M   'P 1'
#
loop_
_entity.id
_entity.type
_entity.pdbx_description
1 polymer ?
#
loop_
_entity_poly.entity_id
_entity_poly.type
_entity_poly.pdbx_seq_one_letter_code
_entity_poly.pdbx_strand_id
1 'polypeptide(L)' 'MIDLNQIDEPMIADPDVNNEDLSKRYTHDTIRPISHYMAQKKVDLGFVGSCMVHKGDIKIVAQMLKI' A
#
# COMPACT_ATOMS: atom_id res chain seq x y z
N MET A 1 -16.07 -3.67 -16.98
CA MET A 1 -14.67 -3.87 -17.39
C MET A 1 -13.87 -2.73 -16.81
N ILE A 2 -12.69 -3.00 -16.25
CA ILE A 2 -11.80 -1.97 -15.67
C ILE A 2 -10.69 -1.72 -16.69
N ASP A 3 -10.39 -0.46 -16.97
CA ASP A 3 -9.28 -0.07 -17.84
C ASP A 3 -8.00 0.10 -17.00
N LEU A 4 -7.09 -0.86 -17.12
CA LEU A 4 -5.85 -0.87 -16.35
C LEU A 4 -4.87 0.23 -16.78
N ASN A 5 -5.04 0.81 -17.97
CA ASN A 5 -4.18 1.91 -18.43
C ASN A 5 -4.45 3.22 -17.68
N GLN A 6 -5.56 3.29 -16.93
CA GLN A 6 -5.88 4.43 -16.07
C GLN A 6 -5.15 4.38 -14.71
N ILE A 7 -4.44 3.28 -14.40
CA ILE A 7 -3.61 3.16 -13.21
C ILE A 7 -2.18 3.57 -13.58
N ASP A 8 -1.85 4.81 -13.31
CA ASP A 8 -0.57 5.43 -13.65
C ASP A 8 0.43 5.51 -12.48
N GLU A 9 -0.05 5.30 -11.24
CA GLU A 9 0.79 5.29 -10.04
C GLU A 9 0.41 4.20 -9.02
N PRO A 10 1.32 3.84 -8.09
CA PRO A 10 1.03 2.91 -7.00
C PRO A 10 -0.07 3.43 -6.06
N MET A 11 -0.89 2.50 -5.56
CA MET A 11 -2.00 2.80 -4.65
C MET A 11 -1.77 2.17 -3.27
N ILE A 12 -2.26 2.84 -2.22
CA ILE A 12 -2.18 2.42 -0.81
C ILE A 12 -3.60 2.25 -0.27
N ALA A 13 -3.89 1.10 0.34
CA ALA A 13 -5.08 0.93 1.17
C ALA A 13 -4.84 1.56 2.55
N ASP A 14 -5.39 2.75 2.77
CA ASP A 14 -5.14 3.59 3.94
C ASP A 14 -6.25 3.43 4.99
N PRO A 15 -6.02 2.70 6.08
CA PRO A 15 -7.02 2.55 7.14
C PRO A 15 -7.22 3.87 7.89
N ASP A 16 -8.48 4.24 8.14
CA ASP A 16 -8.82 5.38 9.00
C ASP A 16 -8.80 4.96 10.48
N VAL A 17 -7.60 4.78 11.03
CA VAL A 17 -7.40 4.26 12.39
C VAL A 17 -8.04 5.12 13.49
N ASN A 18 -8.36 6.37 13.19
CA ASN A 18 -8.99 7.31 14.13
C ASN A 18 -10.50 7.46 13.90
N ASN A 19 -11.11 6.65 13.04
CA ASN A 19 -12.55 6.71 12.78
C ASN A 19 -13.36 6.58 14.07
N GLU A 20 -14.46 7.34 14.19
CA GLU A 20 -15.35 7.25 15.35
C GLU A 20 -16.01 5.87 15.46
N ASP A 21 -16.26 5.23 14.32
CA ASP A 21 -16.78 3.86 14.24
C ASP A 21 -15.61 2.85 14.23
N LEU A 22 -15.49 2.09 15.32
CA LEU A 22 -14.43 1.08 15.51
C LEU A 22 -14.40 0.04 14.38
N SER A 23 -15.55 -0.30 13.81
CA SER A 23 -15.63 -1.32 12.74
C SER A 23 -14.95 -0.86 11.45
N LYS A 24 -14.79 0.46 11.27
CA LYS A 24 -14.24 1.07 10.05
C LYS A 24 -12.74 1.36 10.13
N ARG A 25 -12.12 1.22 11.31
CA ARG A 25 -10.73 1.64 11.53
C ARG A 25 -9.67 0.88 10.76
N TYR A 26 -9.97 -0.34 10.30
CA TYR A 26 -9.03 -1.23 9.65
C TYR A 26 -9.59 -1.85 8.37
N THR A 27 -10.57 -1.20 7.74
CA THR A 27 -11.05 -1.65 6.44
C THR A 27 -10.08 -1.23 5.34
N HIS A 28 -10.14 -1.94 4.21
CA HIS A 28 -9.31 -1.68 3.04
C HIS A 28 -10.08 -0.91 1.95
N ASP A 29 -11.13 -0.18 2.34
CA ASP A 29 -12.04 0.49 1.40
C ASP A 29 -11.47 1.82 0.89
N THR A 30 -10.61 2.46 1.70
CA THR A 30 -10.00 3.74 1.35
C THR A 30 -8.71 3.50 0.59
N ILE A 31 -8.78 3.54 -0.74
CA ILE A 31 -7.62 3.39 -1.63
C ILE A 31 -7.15 4.78 -2.08
N ARG A 32 -5.87 5.11 -1.84
CA ARG A 32 -5.28 6.42 -2.17
C ARG A 32 -4.04 6.26 -3.05
N PRO A 33 -3.84 7.14 -4.05
CA PRO A 33 -2.59 7.17 -4.80
C PRO A 33 -1.42 7.57 -3.90
N ILE A 34 -0.21 7.13 -4.23
CA ILE A 34 0.99 7.47 -3.45
C ILE A 34 1.25 8.99 -3.42
N SER A 35 0.89 9.70 -4.50
CA SER A 35 0.97 11.16 -4.62
C SER A 35 0.17 11.90 -3.55
N HIS A 36 -0.90 11.30 -3.00
CA HIS A 36 -1.73 11.89 -1.94
C HIS A 36 -0.92 12.32 -0.71
N TYR A 37 0.13 11.57 -0.38
CA TYR A 37 0.96 11.83 0.81
C TYR A 37 2.09 12.84 0.57
N MET A 38 2.33 13.24 -0.68
CA MET A 38 3.37 14.21 -1.07
C MET A 38 4.77 13.89 -0.49
N ALA A 39 5.09 12.61 -0.25
CA ALA A 39 6.29 12.16 0.45
C ALA A 39 6.51 12.75 1.87
N GLN A 40 5.45 13.24 2.51
CA GLN A 40 5.48 13.84 3.85
C GLN A 40 5.09 12.85 4.96
N LYS A 41 4.38 11.76 4.62
CA LYS A 41 4.02 10.72 5.59
C LYS A 41 5.28 9.98 6.03
N LYS A 42 5.67 10.18 7.29
CA LYS A 42 6.79 9.46 7.92
C LYS A 42 6.45 7.97 7.98
N VAL A 43 7.39 7.13 7.53
CA VAL A 43 7.29 5.67 7.60
C VAL A 43 8.42 5.18 8.49
N ASP A 44 8.09 4.73 9.69
CA ASP A 44 9.07 4.23 10.65
C ASP A 44 9.39 2.74 10.45
N LEU A 45 8.43 1.97 9.92
CA LEU A 45 8.55 0.54 9.70
C LEU A 45 7.87 0.12 8.40
N GLY A 46 8.57 -0.70 7.60
CA GLY A 46 8.04 -1.40 6.44
C GLY A 46 8.12 -2.91 6.64
N PHE A 47 7.09 -3.64 6.22
CA PHE A 47 7.04 -5.09 6.29
C PHE A 47 6.67 -5.70 4.93
N VAL A 48 7.36 -6.78 4.55
CA VAL A 48 7.10 -7.56 3.34
C VAL A 48 7.05 -9.05 3.73
N GLY A 49 5.86 -9.67 3.67
CA GLY A 49 5.72 -11.10 4.00
C GLY A 49 4.32 -11.56 4.44
N SER A 50 3.26 -11.11 3.77
CA SER A 50 1.88 -11.55 4.08
C SER A 50 1.46 -12.78 3.25
N CYS A 51 0.21 -13.23 3.43
CA CYS A 51 -0.39 -14.31 2.64
C CYS A 51 -0.47 -14.02 1.13
N MET A 52 -0.38 -12.75 0.72
CA MET A 52 -0.44 -12.34 -0.68
C MET A 52 0.94 -12.32 -1.38
N VAL A 53 2.03 -12.52 -0.63
CA VAL A 53 3.41 -12.40 -1.13
C VAL A 53 3.94 -13.77 -1.57
N HIS A 54 4.52 -13.81 -2.78
CA HIS A 54 5.11 -15.01 -3.36
C HIS A 54 6.60 -14.83 -3.66
N LYS A 55 7.27 -15.93 -4.06
CA LYS A 55 8.71 -15.94 -4.38
C LYS A 55 9.11 -14.89 -5.43
N GLY A 56 8.23 -14.57 -6.38
CA GLY A 56 8.48 -13.55 -7.39
C GLY A 56 8.59 -12.15 -6.80
N ASP A 57 7.68 -11.79 -5.90
CA ASP A 57 7.61 -10.47 -5.27
C ASP A 57 8.85 -10.20 -4.41
N ILE A 58 9.33 -11.21 -3.69
CA ILE A 58 10.56 -11.11 -2.90
C ILE A 58 11.79 -10.84 -3.79
N LYS A 59 11.85 -11.44 -5.00
CA LYS A 59 12.94 -11.15 -5.94
C LYS A 59 12.91 -9.70 -6.42
N ILE A 60 11.71 -9.14 -6.64
CA ILE A 60 11.54 -7.73 -7.02
C ILE A 60 12.03 -6.83 -5.89
N VAL A 61 11.57 -7.06 -4.66
CA VAL A 61 12.01 -6.29 -3.48
C VAL A 61 13.52 -6.38 -3.28
N ALA A 62 14.12 -7.57 -3.43
CA ALA A 62 15.57 -7.74 -3.34
C ALA A 62 16.33 -6.93 -4.41
N GLN A 63 15.82 -6.88 -5.65
CA GLN A 63 16.38 -6.05 -6.72
C GLN A 63 16.20 -4.54 -6.46
N MET A 64 15.09 -4.12 -5.84
CA MET A 64 14.86 -2.72 -5.48
C MET A 64 15.80 -2.27 -4.36
N LEU A 65 16.04 -3.13 -3.37
CA LEU A 65 16.87 -2.82 -2.21
C LEU A 65 18.38 -2.93 -2.48
N LYS A 66 18.80 -3.56 -3.59
CA LYS A 66 20.20 -3.88 -3.95
C LYS A 66 21.15 -3.87 -2.76
N ILE A 67 20.98 -4.89 -1.93
CA ILE A 67 22.05 -5.51 -1.15
C ILE A 67 22.86 -6.42 -2.07
#